data_AF-A0A7L1VDS0-F1
#
_entry.id   AF-A0A7L1VDS0-F1
#
_cell.length_a   1.000
_cell.length_b   1.000
_cell.length_c   1.000
_cell.angle_alpha   90.00
_cell.angle_beta   90.00
_cell.angle_gamma   90.00
#
_symmetry.space_group_name_H-M   'P 1'
#
loop_
_entity.id
_entity.type
_entity.pdbx_description
1 polymer ?
#
loop_
_entity_poly.entity_id
_entity_poly.type
_entity_poly.pdbx_seq_one_letter_code
_entity_poly.pdbx_strand_id
1 'polypeptide(L)' 'FLTQNPLRFSPPTGARHAPSLFLFPPPPEELSGPSPTLSLTCLARGFSPEPLDLQWHRRSTSASGAPSDVTSSATA' A
#
# COMPACT_ATOMS: atom_id res chain seq x y z
N PHE A 1 -27.50 43.63 -2.59
CA PHE A 1 -27.14 42.68 -1.52
C PHE A 1 -26.65 41.41 -2.19
N LEU A 2 -25.37 41.40 -2.60
CA LEU A 2 -24.84 40.43 -3.55
C LEU A 2 -24.30 39.19 -2.85
N THR A 3 -24.82 38.06 -3.32
CA THR A 3 -24.19 36.74 -3.51
C THR A 3 -23.74 35.90 -2.31
N GLN A 4 -24.12 34.63 -2.41
CA GLN A 4 -23.89 33.54 -1.50
C GLN A 4 -22.40 33.28 -1.19
N ASN A 5 -22.18 32.96 0.09
CA ASN A 5 -21.23 32.04 0.73
C ASN A 5 -20.10 31.41 -0.12
N PRO A 6 -18.93 31.17 0.50
CA PRO A 6 -18.65 29.76 0.72
C PRO A 6 -18.17 29.52 2.15
N LEU A 7 -18.68 28.46 2.76
CA LEU A 7 -18.08 27.84 3.93
C LEU A 7 -16.60 27.67 3.63
N ARG A 8 -15.77 28.50 4.26
CA ARG A 8 -14.31 28.38 4.15
C ARG A 8 -13.95 27.12 4.92
N PHE A 9 -13.89 26.00 4.21
CA PHE A 9 -13.12 24.87 4.64
C PHE A 9 -11.66 25.32 4.65
N SER A 10 -11.20 25.81 5.80
CA SER A 10 -9.77 25.85 6.08
C SER A 10 -9.22 24.46 5.78
N PRO A 11 -8.17 24.31 4.96
CA PRO A 11 -7.48 23.04 4.88
C PRO A 11 -7.13 22.64 6.31
N PRO A 12 -7.35 21.40 6.77
CA PRO A 12 -6.75 20.96 8.01
C PRO A 12 -5.26 21.15 7.83
N THR A 13 -4.69 22.19 8.44
CA THR A 13 -3.26 22.51 8.44
C THR A 13 -2.51 21.52 9.34
N GLY A 14 -2.85 20.24 9.22
CA GLY A 14 -2.09 19.15 9.78
C GLY A 14 -0.79 19.04 8.98
N ALA A 15 0.33 18.99 9.69
CA ALA A 15 1.61 18.70 9.08
C ALA A 15 1.50 17.37 8.31
N ARG A 16 1.94 17.36 7.04
CA ARG A 16 2.00 16.14 6.23
C ARG A 16 3.29 15.41 6.57
N HIS A 17 3.16 14.14 6.94
CA HIS A 17 4.28 13.28 7.23
C HIS A 17 4.27 12.10 6.25
N ALA A 18 5.39 11.88 5.58
CA ALA A 18 5.56 10.72 4.72
C ALA A 18 5.65 9.45 5.59
N PRO A 19 5.10 8.31 5.14
CA PRO A 19 5.20 7.05 5.88
C PRO A 19 6.64 6.53 5.89
N SER A 20 7.03 5.97 7.02
CA SER A 20 8.12 5.00 7.08
C SER A 20 7.56 3.64 6.63
N LEU A 21 8.17 3.06 5.60
CA LEU A 21 7.77 1.76 5.04
C LEU A 21 8.75 0.66 5.44
N PHE A 22 8.20 -0.46 5.93
CA PHE A 22 8.95 -1.67 6.23
C PHE A 22 8.37 -2.83 5.43
N LEU A 23 9.22 -3.54 4.69
CA LEU A 23 8.84 -4.69 3.89
C LEU A 23 9.41 -5.96 4.53
N PHE A 24 8.54 -6.90 4.83
CA PHE A 24 8.93 -8.19 5.42
C PHE A 24 8.89 -9.29 4.35
N PRO A 25 9.91 -10.17 4.33
CA PRO A 25 9.95 -11.31 3.42
C PRO A 25 8.88 -12.35 3.82
N PRO A 26 8.56 -13.31 2.94
CA PRO A 26 7.74 -14.45 3.30
C PRO A 26 8.40 -15.26 4.42
N PRO A 27 7.63 -15.81 5.36
CA PRO A 27 8.17 -16.67 6.40
C PRO A 27 8.79 -17.96 5.80
N PRO A 28 9.91 -18.47 6.34
CA PRO A 28 10.64 -19.63 5.80
C PRO A 28 9.79 -20.87 5.49
N GLU A 29 8.73 -21.08 6.27
CA GLU A 29 7.80 -22.18 6.16
C GLU A 29 7.03 -22.14 4.82
N GLU A 30 6.73 -20.94 4.31
CA GLU A 30 6.06 -20.75 3.02
C GLU A 30 7.00 -21.02 1.83
N LEU A 31 8.32 -20.93 2.01
CA LEU A 31 9.28 -21.22 0.94
C LEU A 31 9.47 -22.73 0.70
N SER A 32 8.99 -23.56 1.63
CA SER A 32 9.27 -24.99 1.66
C SER A 32 8.12 -25.78 1.03
N GLY A 33 8.01 -25.77 -0.29
CA GLY A 33 6.98 -26.53 -1.01
C GLY A 33 7.20 -26.61 -2.52
N PRO A 34 6.59 -27.58 -3.22
CA PRO A 34 6.70 -27.71 -4.67
C PRO A 34 6.01 -26.57 -5.44
N SER A 35 5.06 -25.87 -4.82
CA SER A 35 4.36 -24.71 -5.38
C SER A 35 4.01 -23.73 -4.24
N PRO A 36 4.99 -22.99 -3.71
CA PRO A 36 4.79 -22.17 -2.53
C PRO A 36 3.88 -20.97 -2.84
N THR A 37 2.90 -20.73 -1.98
CA THR A 37 2.18 -19.46 -1.94
C THR A 37 2.92 -18.56 -0.97
N LEU A 38 3.42 -17.42 -1.45
CA LEU A 38 4.25 -16.52 -0.68
C LEU A 38 3.46 -15.27 -0.28
N SER A 39 3.55 -14.91 1.00
CA SER A 39 3.03 -13.67 1.55
C SER A 39 4.12 -12.62 1.67
N LEU A 40 3.81 -11.38 1.28
CA LEU A 40 4.65 -10.21 1.52
C LEU A 40 3.88 -9.24 2.40
N THR A 41 4.51 -8.78 3.48
CA THR A 41 3.88 -7.83 4.41
C THR A 41 4.54 -6.46 4.28
N CYS A 42 3.74 -5.42 4.03
CA CYS A 42 4.17 -4.03 4.07
C CYS A 42 3.55 -3.32 5.28
N LEU A 43 4.39 -2.66 6.09
CA LEU A 43 3.97 -1.86 7.24
C LEU A 43 4.31 -0.39 6.99
N ALA A 44 3.27 0.46 6.91
CA ALA A 44 3.39 1.90 6.83
C ALA A 44 3.11 2.55 8.20
N ARG A 45 4.01 3.40 8.70
CA ARG A 45 3.86 4.07 10.01
C ARG A 45 4.27 5.53 9.98
N GLY A 46 3.66 6.33 10.87
CA GLY A 46 4.06 7.72 11.10
C GLY A 46 3.67 8.68 9.97
N PHE A 47 2.57 8.41 9.27
CA PHE A 47 2.10 9.23 8.15
C PHE A 47 0.88 10.07 8.50
N SER A 48 0.69 11.14 7.73
CA SER A 48 -0.49 12.01 7.82
C SER A 48 -0.71 12.77 6.49
N PRO A 49 -1.97 13.01 6.09
CA PRO A 49 -3.21 12.50 6.68
C PRO A 49 -3.47 11.03 6.32
N GLU A 50 -4.40 10.41 7.04
CA GLU A 50 -4.97 9.09 6.72
C GLU A 50 -6.29 9.29 5.93
N PRO A 51 -6.66 8.42 4.97
CA PRO A 51 -6.03 7.14 4.58
C PRO A 51 -4.88 7.26 3.55
N LEU A 52 -4.00 6.25 3.56
CA LEU A 52 -2.90 6.09 2.62
C LEU A 52 -3.25 5.02 1.56
N ASP A 53 -2.88 5.28 0.32
CA ASP A 53 -3.00 4.30 -0.79
C ASP A 53 -1.67 3.57 -1.00
N LEU A 54 -1.71 2.23 -1.00
CA LEU A 54 -0.54 1.35 -1.15
C LEU A 54 -0.75 0.40 -2.33
N GLN A 55 0.15 0.46 -3.31
CA GLN A 55 0.10 -0.37 -4.50
C GLN A 55 1.32 -1.27 -4.61
N TRP A 56 1.08 -2.55 -4.89
CA TRP A 56 2.13 -3.52 -5.19
C TRP A 56 2.47 -3.52 -6.68
N HIS A 57 3.76 -3.50 -7.00
CA HIS A 57 4.26 -3.62 -8.38
C HIS A 57 5.21 -4.80 -8.49
N ARG A 58 4.96 -5.71 -9.45
CA ARG A 58 5.88 -6.80 -9.77
C ARG A 58 6.81 -6.36 -10.89
N ARG A 59 8.12 -6.51 -10.70
CA ARG A 59 9.07 -6.37 -11.82
C ARG A 59 8.86 -7.56 -12.75
N SER A 60 8.33 -7.32 -13.94
CA SER A 60 8.23 -8.34 -14.99
C SER A 60 9.62 -8.64 -15.54
N THR A 61 10.31 -9.62 -14.97
CA THR A 61 11.47 -10.23 -15.64
C THR A 61 10.91 -11.21 -16.66
N SER A 62 10.98 -10.87 -17.94
CA SER A 62 10.55 -11.75 -19.03
C SER A 62 11.46 -12.99 -19.09
N ALA A 63 11.10 -14.00 -18.32
CA ALA A 63 11.51 -15.38 -18.52
C ALA A 63 10.38 -16.28 -17.99
N SER A 64 9.58 -16.79 -18.92
CA SER A 64 8.77 -18.02 -18.80
C SER A 64 7.75 -18.12 -17.63
N GLY A 65 6.47 -17.86 -17.94
CA GLY A 65 5.32 -18.48 -17.28
C GLY A 65 4.97 -17.96 -15.87
N ALA A 66 4.15 -16.91 -15.79
CA ALA A 66 3.58 -16.47 -14.52
C ALA A 66 2.50 -17.47 -14.03
N PRO A 67 2.48 -17.88 -12.75
CA PRO A 67 1.27 -18.43 -12.14
C PRO A 67 0.20 -17.34 -12.01
N SER A 68 -1.05 -17.77 -12.08
CA SER A 68 -2.23 -17.00 -12.51
C SER A 68 -2.91 -16.13 -11.46
N ASP A 69 -2.58 -16.21 -10.17
CA ASP A 69 -3.49 -15.67 -9.16
C ASP A 69 -2.76 -14.85 -8.09
N VAL A 70 -2.46 -13.59 -8.44
CA VAL A 70 -2.07 -12.57 -7.46
C VAL A 70 -3.34 -11.94 -6.92
N THR A 71 -3.75 -12.31 -5.71
CA THR A 71 -4.81 -11.59 -4.99
C THR A 71 -4.15 -10.51 -4.13
N SER A 72 -4.29 -9.25 -4.51
CA SER A 72 -3.84 -8.11 -3.71
C SER A 72 -4.99 -7.59 -2.85
N SER A 73 -4.88 -7.72 -1.53
CA SER A 73 -5.77 -7.04 -0.58
C SER A 73 -4.96 -6.06 0.25
N ALA A 74 -5.23 -4.76 0.10
CA ALA A 74 -4.72 -3.73 0.98
C ALA A 74 -5.88 -3.22 1.85
N THR A 75 -5.67 -3.13 3.14
CA THR A 75 -6.57 -2.43 4.07
C THR A 75 -5.68 -1.65 5.02
N ALA A 76 -5.89 -0.33 5.07
CA ALA A 76 -5.23 0.55 6.02
C ALA A 76 -5.71 0.27 7.45
#